data_AF-A0A2G5CLK5-F1
#
_entry.id   AF-A0A2G5CLK5-F1
#
_cell.length_a   1.000
_cell.length_b   1.000
_cell.length_c   1.000
_cell.angle_alpha   90.00
_cell.angle_beta   90.00
_cell.angle_gamma   90.00
#
_symmetry.space_group_name_H-M   'P 1'
#
loop_
_entity.id
_entity.type
_entity.pdbx_description
1 polymer ?
#
loop_
_entity_poly.entity_id
_entity_poly.type
_entity_poly.pdbx_seq_one_letter_code
_entity_poly.pdbx_strand_id
1 'polypeptide(L)' 'MAKFVAFFVMCMVLVATMKVEAETTTDKFSERYAACFNTCQSDCQATGNGYTFCEMKCDEDCSDKELLALLSEAEAPSS' A
#
# COMPACT_ATOMS: atom_id res chain seq x y z
N MET A 1 0.92 0.31 37.16
CA MET A 1 0.03 0.81 36.09
C MET A 1 0.56 2.07 35.40
N ALA A 2 1.11 3.07 36.11
CA ALA A 2 1.61 4.32 35.49
C ALA A 2 2.70 4.15 34.39
N LYS A 3 3.53 3.11 34.48
CA LYS A 3 4.61 2.83 33.51
C LYS A 3 4.09 2.55 32.08
N PHE A 4 2.94 1.88 31.96
CA PHE A 4 2.31 1.59 30.68
C PHE A 4 1.63 2.83 30.10
N VAL A 5 1.04 3.67 30.96
CA VAL A 5 0.41 4.93 30.56
C VAL A 5 1.44 5.89 29.97
N ALA A 6 2.62 6.00 30.59
CA ALA A 6 3.70 6.86 30.11
C ALA A 6 4.22 6.41 28.73
N PHE A 7 4.41 5.11 28.52
CA PHE A 7 4.83 4.56 27.23
C PHE A 7 3.78 4.82 26.14
N PHE A 8 2.50 4.59 26.46
CA PHE A 8 1.40 4.81 25.53
C PHE A 8 1.28 6.29 25.10
N VAL A 9 1.42 7.22 26.06
CA VAL A 9 1.38 8.66 25.77
C VAL A 9 2.57 9.08 24.91
N MET A 10 3.77 8.54 25.15
CA MET A 10 4.95 8.83 24.31
C MET A 10 4.74 8.35 22.86
N CYS A 11 4.20 7.15 22.66
CA CYS A 11 3.89 6.62 21.33
C CYS A 11 2.89 7.50 20.58
N MET A 12 1.85 7.97 21.25
CA MET A 12 0.82 8.83 20.65
C MET A 12 1.38 10.18 20.18
N VAL A 13 2.30 10.77 20.94
CA VAL A 13 2.96 12.03 20.56
C VAL A 13 3.84 11.86 19.31
N LEU A 14 4.54 10.73 19.17
CA LEU A 14 5.36 10.44 17.98
C LEU A 14 4.52 10.40 16.70
N VAL A 15 3.36 9.71 16.74
CA VAL A 15 2.46 9.59 15.59
C VAL A 15 1.87 10.94 15.18
N ALA A 16 1.54 11.81 16.14
CA ALA A 16 0.92 13.10 15.86
C ALA A 16 1.82 14.11 15.10
N THR A 17 3.13 13.88 15.09
CA THR A 17 4.09 14.76 14.38
C THR A 17 4.30 14.38 12.91
N MET A 18 3.82 13.20 12.50
CA MET A 18 3.86 12.77 11.10
C MET A 18 2.72 13.47 10.35
N LYS A 19 3.01 14.63 9.77
CA LYS A 19 2.10 15.24 8.78
C LYS A 19 2.19 14.41 7.50
N VAL A 20 1.18 13.58 7.28
CA VAL A 20 0.99 12.88 6.01
C VAL A 20 0.32 13.87 5.06
N GLU A 21 1.11 14.50 4.18
CA GLU A 21 0.58 15.18 3.00
C GLU A 21 0.17 14.10 2.00
N ALA A 22 -1.07 13.63 2.12
CA ALA A 22 -1.67 12.67 1.19
C ALA A 22 -2.88 13.32 0.54
N GLU A 23 -2.65 14.31 -0.32
CA GLU A 23 -3.72 14.84 -1.15
C GLU A 23 -3.23 14.90 -2.60
N THR A 24 -3.93 14.15 -3.47
CA THR A 24 -3.84 14.01 -4.94
C THR A 24 -3.14 12.79 -5.55
N THR A 25 -2.05 12.25 -5.00
CA THR A 25 -1.38 11.04 -5.55
C THR A 25 -1.96 9.73 -5.01
N THR A 26 -2.54 9.74 -3.81
CA THR A 26 -2.98 8.53 -3.11
C THR A 26 -4.23 7.90 -3.72
N ASP A 27 -5.13 8.70 -4.30
CA ASP A 27 -6.39 8.18 -4.85
C ASP A 27 -6.15 7.33 -6.10
N LYS A 28 -5.30 7.80 -7.02
CA LYS A 28 -4.93 7.02 -8.22
C LYS A 28 -4.05 5.81 -7.89
N PHE A 29 -3.19 5.95 -6.88
CA PHE A 29 -2.37 4.87 -6.36
C PHE A 29 -3.24 3.73 -5.80
N SER A 30 -4.25 4.08 -4.99
CA SER A 30 -5.19 3.14 -4.42
C SER A 30 -6.03 2.42 -5.48
N GLU A 31 -6.49 3.12 -6.52
CA GLU A 31 -7.34 2.54 -7.56
C GLU A 31 -6.59 1.55 -8.47
N ARG A 32 -5.37 1.90 -8.91
CA ARG A 32 -4.56 1.02 -9.77
C ARG A 32 -4.12 -0.24 -9.05
N TYR A 33 -3.65 -0.08 -7.81
CA TYR A 33 -3.31 -1.20 -6.95
C TYR A 33 -4.54 -2.11 -6.73
N ALA A 34 -5.70 -1.54 -6.39
CA ALA A 34 -6.92 -2.33 -6.15
C ALA A 34 -7.38 -3.11 -7.39
N ALA A 35 -7.31 -2.51 -8.58
CA ALA A 35 -7.65 -3.20 -9.83
C ALA A 35 -6.68 -4.36 -10.12
N CYS A 36 -5.38 -4.14 -9.92
CA CYS A 36 -4.35 -5.18 -10.05
C CYS A 36 -4.60 -6.32 -9.07
N PHE A 37 -4.78 -6.00 -7.79
CA PHE A 37 -4.90 -6.96 -6.71
C PHE A 37 -6.13 -7.85 -6.89
N ASN A 38 -7.29 -7.28 -7.21
CA ASN A 38 -8.52 -8.05 -7.42
C ASN A 38 -8.39 -9.05 -8.59
N THR A 39 -7.79 -8.61 -9.69
CA THR A 39 -7.55 -9.47 -10.86
C THR A 39 -6.57 -10.59 -10.51
N CYS A 40 -5.42 -10.24 -9.91
CA CYS A 40 -4.40 -11.20 -9.50
C CYS A 40 -4.95 -12.23 -8.50
N GLN A 41 -5.72 -11.78 -7.51
CA GLN A 41 -6.26 -12.66 -6.47
C GLN A 41 -7.28 -13.64 -7.05
N SER A 42 -8.15 -13.18 -7.96
CA SER A 42 -9.08 -14.04 -8.70
C SER A 42 -8.34 -15.10 -9.52
N ASP A 43 -7.35 -14.69 -10.31
CA ASP A 43 -6.59 -15.60 -11.18
C ASP A 43 -5.76 -16.59 -10.37
N CYS A 44 -5.10 -16.12 -9.30
CA CYS A 44 -4.31 -16.97 -8.42
C CYS A 44 -5.18 -18.03 -7.74
N GLN A 45 -6.38 -17.67 -7.26
CA GLN A 45 -7.29 -18.65 -6.66
C GLN A 45 -7.88 -19.60 -7.71
N ALA A 46 -8.11 -19.16 -8.95
CA ALA A 46 -8.58 -20.01 -10.04
C ALA A 46 -7.58 -21.14 -10.38
N THR A 47 -6.29 -20.96 -10.07
CA THR A 47 -5.27 -22.02 -10.20
C THR A 47 -5.23 -23.01 -9.04
N GLY A 48 -6.10 -22.85 -8.03
CA GLY A 48 -6.19 -23.75 -6.87
C GLY A 48 -5.30 -23.38 -5.69
N ASN A 49 -4.68 -22.19 -5.72
CA ASN A 49 -3.87 -21.70 -4.59
C ASN A 49 -4.75 -21.20 -3.43
N GLY A 50 -4.21 -21.28 -2.21
CA GLY A 50 -4.89 -20.79 -1.01
C GLY A 50 -4.93 -19.26 -0.92
N TYR A 51 -5.92 -18.73 -0.21
CA TYR A 51 -6.15 -17.28 -0.07
C TYR A 51 -4.89 -16.52 0.39
N THR A 52 -4.27 -16.91 1.51
CA THR A 52 -3.11 -16.22 2.08
C THR A 52 -1.88 -16.26 1.17
N PHE A 53 -1.72 -17.34 0.40
CA PHE A 53 -0.64 -17.41 -0.60
C PHE A 53 -0.88 -16.39 -1.72
N CYS A 54 -2.10 -16.34 -2.24
CA CYS A 54 -2.48 -15.38 -3.27
C CYS A 54 -2.42 -13.93 -2.78
N GLU A 55 -2.84 -13.68 -1.54
CA GLU A 55 -2.75 -12.37 -0.92
C GLU A 55 -1.31 -11.85 -0.90
N MET A 56 -0.37 -12.60 -0.32
CA MET A 56 1.03 -12.15 -0.24
C MET A 56 1.66 -12.00 -1.63
N LYS A 57 1.41 -12.95 -2.54
CA LYS A 57 1.94 -12.89 -3.89
C LYS A 57 1.42 -11.66 -4.67
N CYS A 58 0.11 -11.43 -4.60
CA CYS A 58 -0.52 -10.33 -5.33
C CYS A 58 -0.19 -8.98 -4.72
N ASP A 59 0.01 -8.90 -3.40
CA ASP A 59 0.47 -7.68 -2.73
C ASP A 59 1.85 -7.25 -3.23
N GLU A 60 2.80 -8.19 -3.30
CA GLU A 60 4.15 -7.95 -3.81
C GLU A 60 4.13 -7.61 -5.31
N ASP A 61 3.50 -8.44 -6.14
CA ASP A 61 3.46 -8.25 -7.60
C ASP A 61 2.79 -6.91 -8.01
N CYS A 62 1.72 -6.49 -7.30
CA CYS A 62 1.02 -5.24 -7.60
C CYS A 62 1.72 -4.01 -7.02
N SER A 63 2.38 -4.13 -5.87
CA SER A 63 3.20 -3.05 -5.30
C SER A 63 4.39 -2.72 -6.21
N ASP A 64 5.06 -3.74 -6.75
CA ASP A 64 6.16 -3.55 -7.69
C ASP A 64 5.71 -2.87 -8.99
N LYS A 65 4.56 -3.29 -9.54
CA LYS A 65 3.98 -2.67 -10.74
C LYS A 65 3.64 -1.20 -10.50
N GLU A 66 3.08 -0.89 -9.35
CA GLU A 66 2.69 0.48 -9.00
C GLU A 66 3.93 1.37 -8.78
N LEU A 67 4.97 0.84 -8.12
CA LEU A 67 6.24 1.54 -7.97
C LEU A 67 6.87 1.85 -9.34
N LEU A 68 6.89 0.88 -10.25
CA LEU A 68 7.39 1.09 -11.61
C LEU A 68 6.56 2.13 -12.38
N ALA A 69 5.23 2.13 -12.23
CA ALA A 69 4.36 3.13 -12.83
C ALA A 69 4.70 4.55 -12.32
N LEU A 70 4.83 4.72 -11.00
CA LEU A 70 5.23 5.99 -10.39
C LEU A 70 6.60 6.49 -10.88
N LEU A 71 7.58 5.59 -11.00
CA LEU A 71 8.91 5.93 -11.53
C LEU A 71 8.82 6.36 -13.00
N SER A 72 8.02 5.65 -13.81
CA SER A 72 7.83 5.98 -15.22
C SER A 72 7.06 7.29 -15.46
N GLU A 73 6.13 7.63 -14.57
CA GLU A 73 5.35 8.87 -14.60
C GLU A 73 6.16 10.06 -14.09
N ALA A 74 7.12 9.85 -13.19
CA ALA A 74 8.09 10.87 -12.76
C ALA A 74 9.10 11.25 -13.87
N GLU A 75 9.31 10.37 -14.87
CA GLU A 75 10.17 10.63 -16.03
C GLU A 75 9.43 11.23 -17.23
N ALA A 76 8.10 11.35 -17.20
CA ALA A 76 7.35 12.00 -18.27
C ALA A 76 7.52 13.53 -18.16
N PRO A 77 8.26 14.20 -19.07
CA PRO A 77 8.31 15.66 -19.07
C PRO A 77 6.91 16.18 -19.34
N SER A 78 6.48 17.12 -18.51
CA SER A 78 5.40 18.07 -18.79
C SER A 78 5.38 18.43 -20.28
N SER A 79 4.36 17.97 -20.99
CA SER A 79 4.00 18.48 -22.32
C SER A 79 2.80 19.41 -22.18
#